data_AF-A0A7C2LQM7-F1
#
_entry.id   AF-A0A7C2LQM7-F1
#
_cell.length_a   1.000
_cell.length_b   1.000
_cell.length_c   1.000
_cell.angle_alpha   90.00
_cell.angle_beta   90.00
_cell.angle_gamma   90.00
#
_symmetry.space_group_name_H-M   'P 1'
#
loop_
_entity.id
_entity.type
_entity.pdbx_description
1 polymer ?
#
loop_
_entity_poly.entity_id
_entity_poly.type
_entity_poly.pdbx_seq_one_letter_code
_entity_poly.pdbx_strand_id
1 'polypeptide(L)' 'MERRLKVNPKNPSFYQALALVLDALAAQGGQSRQAAERLGLSPSSLVRFLAQHPAAWTEANRIRREAGLRPLKS' A
#
# COMPACT_ATOMS: atom_id res chain seq x y z
N MET A 1 18.47 8.95 1.49
CA MET A 1 17.58 8.83 0.32
C MET A 1 16.13 8.84 0.79
N GLU A 2 15.28 9.69 0.20
CA GLU A 2 13.86 9.79 0.58
C GLU A 2 13.07 8.60 0.00
N ARG A 3 12.69 7.63 0.84
CA ARG A 3 11.92 6.43 0.44
C ARG A 3 10.41 6.68 0.55
N ARG A 4 9.90 7.64 -0.23
CA ARG A 4 8.52 8.12 -0.11
C ARG A 4 7.79 8.10 -1.45
N LEU A 5 6.57 7.57 -1.43
CA LEU A 5 5.64 7.64 -2.55
C LEU A 5 4.90 8.98 -2.51
N LYS A 6 5.10 9.82 -3.54
CA LYS A 6 4.48 11.14 -3.69
C LYS A 6 3.66 11.18 -4.98
N VAL A 7 2.53 10.50 -4.99
CA VAL A 7 1.59 10.49 -6.14
C VAL A 7 0.21 10.89 -5.62
N ASN A 8 -0.52 11.67 -6.40
CA ASN A 8 -1.87 12.12 -6.08
C ASN A 8 -2.82 11.86 -7.27
N PRO A 9 -4.15 11.95 -7.09
CA PRO A 9 -5.11 11.64 -8.16
C PRO A 9 -5.00 12.47 -9.44
N LYS A 10 -4.31 13.61 -9.44
CA LYS A 10 -4.06 14.41 -10.65
C LYS A 10 -2.91 13.86 -11.50
N ASN A 11 -2.11 12.94 -10.95
CA ASN A 11 -1.05 12.28 -11.71
C ASN A 11 -1.67 11.20 -12.63
N PRO A 12 -1.36 11.19 -13.94
CA PRO A 12 -1.90 10.18 -14.88
C PRO A 12 -1.61 8.73 -14.47
N SER A 13 -0.50 8.48 -13.79
CA SER A 13 -0.10 7.15 -13.29
C SER A 13 -0.62 6.84 -11.89
N PHE A 14 -1.53 7.65 -11.32
CA PHE A 14 -2.03 7.45 -9.97
C PHE A 14 -2.62 6.05 -9.75
N TYR A 15 -3.53 5.62 -10.62
CA TYR A 15 -4.16 4.31 -10.49
C TYR A 15 -3.19 3.16 -10.73
N GLN A 16 -2.18 3.35 -11.59
CA GLN A 16 -1.11 2.37 -11.81
C GLN A 16 -0.25 2.22 -10.55
N ALA A 17 0.11 3.34 -9.91
CA ALA A 17 0.86 3.31 -8.65
C ALA A 17 0.04 2.67 -7.52
N LEU A 18 -1.26 2.97 -7.46
CA LEU A 18 -2.17 2.38 -6.47
C LEU A 18 -2.30 0.87 -6.65
N ALA A 19 -2.51 0.41 -7.88
CA ALA A 19 -2.55 -1.01 -8.23
C ALA A 19 -1.24 -1.71 -7.86
N LEU A 20 -0.09 -1.14 -8.24
CA LEU A 20 1.22 -1.71 -7.92
C LEU A 20 1.46 -1.85 -6.41
N VAL A 21 1.00 -0.90 -5.61
CA VAL A 21 1.09 -0.99 -4.14
C VAL A 21 0.22 -2.14 -3.60
N LEU A 22 -0.99 -2.30 -4.11
CA LEU A 22 -1.89 -3.39 -3.70
C LEU A 22 -1.40 -4.76 -4.17
N ASP A 23 -0.88 -4.85 -5.39
CA ASP A 23 -0.27 -6.06 -5.94
C ASP A 23 0.95 -6.48 -5.12
N ALA A 24 1.83 -5.54 -4.78
CA ALA A 24 2.96 -5.82 -3.90
C ALA A 24 2.51 -6.28 -2.51
N LEU A 25 1.44 -5.68 -1.96
CA LEU A 25 0.89 -6.09 -0.68
C LEU A 25 0.34 -7.52 -0.74
N ALA A 26 -0.43 -7.86 -1.77
CA ALA A 26 -0.96 -9.21 -1.97
C ALA A 26 0.17 -10.23 -2.19
N ALA A 27 1.14 -9.91 -3.05
CA ALA A 27 2.28 -10.77 -3.34
C ALA A 27 3.17 -11.05 -2.13
N GLN A 28 3.18 -10.17 -1.12
CA GLN A 28 3.90 -10.37 0.15
C GLN A 28 2.99 -10.85 1.29
N GLY A 29 1.85 -11.47 0.98
CA GLY A 29 0.95 -12.04 1.99
C GLY A 29 0.38 -11.00 2.96
N GLY A 30 0.06 -9.80 2.47
CA GLY A 30 -0.49 -8.71 3.28
C GLY A 30 0.52 -7.98 4.18
N GLN A 31 1.82 -8.34 4.11
CA GLN A 31 2.85 -7.73 4.97
C GLN A 31 3.32 -6.38 4.41
N SER A 32 2.82 -5.29 4.99
CA SER A 32 3.12 -3.92 4.55
C SER A 32 4.61 -3.56 4.59
N ARG A 33 5.38 -4.11 5.54
CA ARG A 33 6.83 -3.92 5.61
C ARG A 33 7.54 -4.53 4.41
N GLN A 34 7.27 -5.80 4.12
CA GLN A 34 7.89 -6.51 3.00
C GLN A 34 7.48 -5.90 1.65
N ALA A 35 6.19 -5.53 1.51
CA ALA A 35 5.69 -4.85 0.33
C ALA A 35 6.38 -3.50 0.11
N ALA A 36 6.58 -2.72 1.17
CA ALA A 36 7.29 -1.44 1.08
C ALA A 36 8.76 -1.63 0.70
N GLU A 37 9.45 -2.60 1.31
CA GLU A 37 10.84 -2.93 0.98
C GLU A 37 10.99 -3.35 -0.49
N ARG A 38 10.08 -4.18 -1.02
CA ARG A 38 10.04 -4.56 -2.44
C ARG A 38 9.88 -3.37 -3.39
N LEU A 39 9.16 -2.33 -2.97
CA LEU A 39 8.91 -1.12 -3.76
C LEU A 39 9.94 -0.01 -3.50
N GLY A 40 10.96 -0.24 -2.68
CA GLY A 40 11.93 0.78 -2.29
C GLY A 40 11.34 1.90 -1.41
N LEU A 41 10.20 1.67 -0.78
CA LEU A 41 9.48 2.60 0.09
C LEU A 41 9.80 2.36 1.57
N SER A 42 9.47 3.34 2.42
CA SER A 42 9.31 3.07 3.85
C SER A 42 7.93 2.45 4.13
N PRO A 43 7.79 1.56 5.14
CA PRO A 43 6.48 1.01 5.52
C PRO A 43 5.47 2.10 5.87
N SER A 44 5.92 3.17 6.55
CA SER A 44 5.07 4.31 6.90
C SER A 44 4.61 5.11 5.68
N SER A 45 5.44 5.22 4.62
CA SER A 45 5.02 5.86 3.36
C SER A 45 3.94 5.05 2.65
N LEU A 46 4.10 3.72 2.59
CA LEU A 46 3.12 2.83 1.95
C LEU A 46 1.78 2.89 2.69
N VAL A 47 1.80 2.75 4.03
CA VAL A 47 0.58 2.79 4.84
C VAL A 47 -0.09 4.16 4.74
N ARG A 48 0.67 5.26 4.81
CA ARG A 48 0.10 6.61 4.68
C ARG A 48 -0.54 6.83 3.30
N PHE A 49 0.10 6.34 2.23
CA PHE A 49 -0.47 6.44 0.88
C PHE A 49 -1.81 5.70 0.79
N LEU A 50 -1.90 4.48 1.30
CA LEU A 50 -3.17 3.73 1.33
C LEU A 50 -4.23 4.45 2.20
N ALA A 51 -3.84 5.00 3.35
CA ALA A 51 -4.76 5.68 4.28
C ALA A 51 -5.42 6.93 3.68
N GLN A 52 -4.76 7.58 2.71
CA GLN A 52 -5.30 8.75 2.00
C GLN A 52 -6.42 8.39 1.01
N HIS A 53 -6.63 7.09 0.73
CA HIS A 53 -7.56 6.62 -0.29
C HIS A 53 -8.48 5.53 0.29
N PRO A 54 -9.72 5.87 0.70
CA PRO A 54 -10.60 4.95 1.42
C PRO A 54 -10.81 3.59 0.75
N ALA A 55 -10.99 3.57 -0.58
CA ALA A 55 -11.16 2.32 -1.33
C ALA A 55 -9.89 1.44 -1.28
N ALA A 56 -8.71 2.04 -1.40
CA ALA A 56 -7.44 1.32 -1.30
C ALA A 56 -7.18 0.82 0.12
N TRP A 57 -7.59 1.58 1.14
CA TRP A 57 -7.47 1.16 2.53
C TRP A 57 -8.36 -0.06 2.83
N THR A 58 -9.60 -0.04 2.35
CA THR A 58 -10.52 -1.19 2.44
C THR A 58 -9.91 -2.41 1.77
N GLU A 59 -9.36 -2.24 0.56
CA GLU A 59 -8.77 -3.35 -0.19
C GLU A 59 -7.50 -3.89 0.47
N ALA A 60 -6.63 -3.03 0.99
CA ALA A 60 -5.46 -3.45 1.76
C ALA A 60 -5.85 -4.26 3.00
N ASN A 61 -6.92 -3.88 3.69
CA ASN A 61 -7.43 -4.62 4.83
C ASN A 61 -8.10 -5.93 4.43
N ARG A 62 -8.76 -6.01 3.27
CA ARG A 62 -9.25 -7.27 2.69
C ARG A 62 -8.10 -8.25 2.44
N ILE A 63 -7.05 -7.81 1.73
CA ILE A 63 -5.84 -8.60 1.46
C ILE A 63 -5.21 -9.10 2.76
N ARG A 64 -5.08 -8.22 3.77
CA ARG A 64 -4.51 -8.61 5.08
C ARG A 64 -5.35 -9.64 5.80
N ARG A 65 -6.68 -9.48 5.80
CA ARG A 65 -7.60 -10.43 6.43
C ARG A 65 -7.54 -11.81 5.77
N GLU A 66 -7.45 -11.87 4.43
CA GLU A 66 -7.29 -13.11 3.68
C GLU A 66 -5.97 -13.83 3.99
N ALA A 67 -4.92 -13.06 4.32
CA ALA A 67 -3.66 -13.59 4.81
C ALA A 67 -3.65 -13.88 6.32
N GLY A 68 -4.78 -13.80 7.03
CA GLY A 68 -4.87 -14.04 8.48
C GLY A 68 -4.26 -12.93 9.36
N LEU A 69 -3.95 -11.77 8.79
CA LEU A 69 -3.37 -10.64 9.51
C LEU A 69 -4.45 -9.70 10.05
N ARG A 70 -4.14 -9.01 11.15
CA ARG A 70 -4.99 -7.92 11.67
C ARG A 70 -5.07 -6.77 10.67
N PRO A 71 -6.21 -6.08 10.53
CA PRO A 71 -6.32 -4.91 9.68
C PRO A 71 -5.34 -3.81 10.10
N LEU A 72 -4.93 -2.98 9.14
CA LEU A 72 -4.25 -1.72 9.42
C LEU A 72 -5.20 -0.81 10.20
N LYS A 73 -4.63 -0.05 11.13
CA LYS A 73 -5.32 0.96 11.92
C LYS A 73 -4.71 2.32 11.60
N SER A 74 -5.57 3.31 11.42
CA SER A 74 -5.17 4.72 11.33
C SER A 74 -5.17 5.35 12.71
#